data_AF-A0AAW8W9E8-F1
#
_entry.id   AF-A0AAW8W9E8-F1
#
_cell.length_a   1.000
_cell.length_b   1.000
_cell.length_c   1.000
_cell.angle_alpha   90.00
_cell.angle_beta   90.00
_cell.angle_gamma   90.00
#
_symmetry.space_group_name_H-M   'P 1'
#
loop_
_entity.id
_entity.type
_entity.pdbx_description
1 polymer ?
#
loop_
_entity_poly.entity_id
_entity_poly.type
_entity_poly.pdbx_seq_one_letter_code
_entity_poly.pdbx_strand_id
1 'polypeptide(L)' 'MYEYRVEVTKNGATKNFIERSEKDPNTFREELWKTFTGGLFAGPYLMARDPDFIQITMMTKDSKD' A
#
# COMPACT_ATOMS: atom_id res chain seq x y z
N MET A 1 7.16 -9.91 10.58
CA MET A 1 6.85 -9.20 9.32
C MET A 1 5.35 -9.06 9.21
N TYR A 2 4.84 -7.89 8.84
CA TYR A 2 3.41 -7.66 8.72
C TYR A 2 2.97 -7.93 7.28
N GLU A 3 1.78 -8.51 7.12
CA GLU A 3 1.13 -8.64 5.83
C GLU A 3 -0.04 -7.65 5.74
N TYR A 4 -0.05 -6.86 4.69
CA TYR A 4 -1.03 -5.81 4.45
C TYR A 4 -1.79 -6.07 3.16
N ARG A 5 -3.11 -5.98 3.21
CA ARG A 5 -3.93 -5.74 2.03
C ARG A 5 -3.93 -4.25 1.75
N VAL A 6 -3.43 -3.87 0.59
CA VAL A 6 -3.42 -2.51 0.08
C VAL A 6 -4.55 -2.39 -0.93
N GLU A 7 -5.40 -1.38 -0.76
CA GLU A 7 -6.46 -1.05 -1.70
C GLU A 7 -6.25 0.38 -2.19
N VAL A 8 -6.22 0.57 -3.50
CA VAL A 8 -5.94 1.84 -4.14
C VAL A 8 -7.07 2.18 -5.07
N THR A 9 -7.64 3.37 -4.89
CA THR A 9 -8.75 3.87 -5.71
C THR A 9 -8.27 5.03 -6.57
N LYS A 10 -8.59 4.97 -7.87
CA LYS A 10 -8.41 6.09 -8.80
C LYS A 10 -9.59 6.17 -9.76
N ASN A 11 -10.20 7.34 -9.88
CA ASN A 11 -11.34 7.61 -10.77
C ASN A 11 -12.49 6.61 -10.58
N GLY A 12 -12.75 6.21 -9.32
CA GLY A 12 -13.78 5.23 -8.97
C GLY A 12 -13.42 3.76 -9.23
N ALA A 13 -12.27 3.46 -9.83
CA ALA A 13 -11.76 2.10 -9.97
C ALA A 13 -10.87 1.74 -8.78
N THR A 14 -11.15 0.61 -8.12
CA THR A 14 -10.36 0.10 -6.99
C THR A 14 -9.56 -1.13 -7.43
N LYS A 15 -8.28 -1.16 -7.08
CA LYS A 15 -7.45 -2.37 -7.18
C LYS A 15 -6.87 -2.71 -5.82
N ASN A 16 -6.69 -3.99 -5.54
CA ASN A 16 -6.08 -4.45 -4.33
C ASN A 16 -4.94 -5.44 -4.60
N PHE A 17 -3.97 -5.45 -3.69
CA PHE A 17 -2.85 -6.39 -3.69
C PHE A 17 -2.37 -6.62 -2.25
N ILE A 18 -1.56 -7.66 -2.06
CA ILE A 18 -0.94 -7.98 -0.78
C ILE A 18 0.51 -7.51 -0.81
N GLU A 19 0.92 -6.81 0.24
CA GLU A 19 2.29 -6.36 0.43
C GLU A 19 2.78 -6.73 1.82
N ARG A 20 4.07 -7.08 1.93
CA ARG A 20 4.68 -7.42 3.20
C ARG A 20 5.70 -6.37 3.57
N SER A 21 5.63 -5.90 4.80
CA SER A 21 6.53 -4.88 5.32
C SER A 21 6.85 -5.15 6.78
N GLU A 22 8.05 -4.80 7.21
CA GLU A 22 8.44 -4.82 8.63
C GLU A 22 7.95 -3.57 9.37
N LYS A 23 7.45 -2.57 8.63
CA LYS A 23 6.99 -1.29 9.15
C LYS A 23 5.57 -1.41 9.70
N ASP A 24 5.27 -0.59 10.70
CA ASP A 24 3.92 -0.43 11.22
C ASP A 24 2.98 0.18 10.15
N PRO A 25 1.65 0.06 10.30
CA PRO A 25 0.71 0.46 9.26
C PRO A 25 0.76 1.96 8.90
N ASN A 26 1.09 2.85 9.85
CA ASN A 26 1.13 4.29 9.57
C ASN A 26 2.36 4.64 8.73
N THR A 27 3.54 4.17 9.17
CA THR A 27 4.79 4.39 8.42
C THR A 27 4.71 3.76 7.04
N PHE A 28 4.18 2.54 6.94
CA PHE A 28 4.00 1.85 5.68
C PHE A 28 3.06 2.63 4.73
N ARG A 29 1.96 3.19 5.26
CA ARG A 29 1.04 4.03 4.48
C ARG A 29 1.70 5.27 3.90
N GLU A 30 2.49 5.98 4.70
CA GLU A 30 3.16 7.20 4.25
C GLU A 30 4.18 6.93 3.13
N GLU A 31 4.95 5.86 3.26
CA GLU A 31 5.91 5.47 2.22
C GLU A 31 5.22 5.03 0.94
N LEU A 32 4.16 4.24 1.08
CA LEU A 32 3.36 3.81 -0.05
C LEU A 32 2.77 5.02 -0.77
N TRP A 33 2.23 6.00 -0.03
CA TRP A 33 1.73 7.25 -0.60
C TRP A 33 2.81 8.01 -1.37
N LYS A 34 4.01 8.14 -0.80
CA LYS A 34 5.17 8.78 -1.46
C LYS A 34 5.57 8.06 -2.75
N THR A 35 5.49 6.74 -2.78
CA THR A 35 5.74 5.95 -4.00
C THR A 35 4.72 6.29 -5.09
N PHE A 36 3.44 6.47 -4.72
CA PHE A 36 2.39 6.78 -5.68
C PHE A 36 2.44 8.21 -6.25
N THR A 37 2.88 9.17 -5.45
CA THR A 37 2.97 10.60 -5.84
C THR A 37 4.37 11.01 -6.29
N GLY A 38 5.36 10.12 -6.17
CA GLY A 38 6.76 10.37 -6.50
C GLY A 38 7.06 10.28 -8.00
N GLY A 39 8.16 10.91 -8.43
CA GLY A 39 8.63 10.86 -9.82
C GLY A 39 9.23 9.53 -10.27
N LEU A 40 9.57 8.64 -9.33
CA LEU A 40 10.13 7.31 -9.57
C LEU A 40 9.05 6.24 -9.35
N PHE A 41 8.04 6.29 -10.22
CA PHE A 41 6.91 5.38 -10.21
C PHE A 41 7.38 4.02 -10.78
N ALA A 42 7.72 3.05 -9.92
CA ALA A 42 8.25 1.75 -10.33
C ALA A 42 7.54 0.59 -9.60
N GLY A 43 7.32 -0.53 -10.32
CA GLY A 43 6.76 -1.77 -9.76
C GLY A 43 5.25 -1.98 -10.04
N PRO A 44 4.55 -2.83 -9.27
CA PRO A 44 3.11 -3.09 -9.45
C PRO A 44 2.23 -1.85 -9.18
N TYR A 45 2.82 -0.80 -8.60
CA TYR A 45 2.20 0.49 -8.26
C TYR A 45 1.89 1.36 -9.47
N LEU A 46 2.34 0.96 -10.68
CA LEU A 46 2.14 1.68 -11.96
C LEU A 46 0.68 2.01 -12.31
N MET A 47 -0.30 1.48 -11.58
CA MET A 47 -1.71 1.59 -11.91
C MET A 47 -2.42 2.82 -11.29
N ALA A 48 -1.78 3.55 -10.38
CA ALA A 48 -2.47 4.61 -9.64
C ALA A 48 -1.55 5.80 -9.29
N ARG A 49 -1.04 6.51 -10.29
CA ARG A 49 -0.33 7.77 -10.04
C ARG A 49 -1.34 8.77 -9.47
N ASP A 50 -0.98 9.42 -8.38
CA ASP A 50 -1.85 10.36 -7.66
C ASP A 50 -3.23 9.75 -7.31
N PRO A 51 -3.27 8.69 -6.47
CA PRO A 51 -4.50 8.00 -6.11
C PRO A 51 -5.43 8.91 -5.32
N ASP A 52 -6.75 8.72 -5.49
CA ASP A 52 -7.73 9.50 -4.75
C ASP A 52 -7.85 9.01 -3.30
N PHE A 53 -7.60 7.70 -3.10
CA PHE A 53 -7.68 7.05 -1.80
C PHE A 53 -6.79 5.81 -1.74
N ILE A 54 -6.16 5.60 -0.56
CA ILE A 54 -5.43 4.38 -0.22
C ILE A 54 -5.92 3.89 1.14
N GLN A 55 -6.30 2.61 1.20
CA GLN A 55 -6.58 1.89 2.43
C GLN A 55 -5.56 0.79 2.63
N ILE A 56 -5.14 0.61 3.88
CA ILE A 56 -4.23 -0.46 4.30
C ILE A 56 -4.90 -1.22 5.44
N THR A 57 -5.06 -2.52 5.24
CA THR A 57 -5.60 -3.43 6.25
C THR A 57 -4.53 -4.46 6.62
N MET A 58 -4.16 -4.52 7.90
CA MET A 58 -3.25 -5.56 8.39
C MET A 58 -3.98 -6.90 8.40
N MET A 59 -3.48 -7.88 7.63
CA MET A 59 -4.09 -9.20 7.46
C MET A 59 -3.60 -10.17 8.54
N THR A 60 -2.31 -10.14 8.84
CA THR A 60 -1.68 -10.96 9.87
C THR A 60 -0.49 -10.21 10.46
N LYS A 61 -0.42 -10.18 11.80
CA LYS A 61 0.82 -9.96 12.52
C LYS A 61 1.36 -11.35 12.79
N ASP A 62 2.46 -11.72 12.14
CA ASP A 62 3.21 -12.91 12.52
C ASP A 62 3.67 -12.69 13.97
N SER A 63 2.84 -13.16 14.90
CA SER A 63 3.15 -13.20 16.32
C SER A 63 3.97 -14.47 16.44
N LYS A 64 5.29 -14.32 16.43
CA LYS A 64 6.17 -15.42 16.81
C LYS A 64 5.80 -15.80 18.24
N ASP A 65 5.03 -16.87 18.39
CA ASP A 65 5.08 -17.76 19.55
C ASP A 65 6.48 -18.41 19.63
#